data_AF-A0A4Y6R243-F1
#
_entry.id   AF-A0A4Y6R243-F1
#
_cell.length_a   1.000
_cell.length_b   1.000
_cell.length_c   1.000
_cell.angle_alpha   90.00
_cell.angle_beta   90.00
_cell.angle_gamma   90.00
#
_symmetry.space_group_name_H-M   'P 1'
#
loop_
_entity.id
_entity.type
_entity.pdbx_description
1 polymer ?
#
loop_
_entity_poly.entity_id
_entity_poly.type
_entity_poly.pdbx_seq_one_letter_code
_entity_poly.pdbx_strand_id
1 'polypeptide(L)'
;MTFTAAEAGTHYVPQDLPTHIQHYINGEFVDSVNGATFDVLDPVSNRNYATASAGQKEDIDLAVAAAREAFANGPWPRMKPRERARVLNRIADAVEAQEARLAELETFDTGLPITQAKGQALRAAENFRFFADLIVAQFDDAMKVPGAQINYVNRKPIGVAGLITPWNTPFMLESWKLAPALATGNTVVLKPAEFTPLSASLWAQIFKDAGLPDGVFNLVNGLGEEAGDALVKHPDVPLISFTGETTTGQTIFRNAAANLKGLSMELGGKSPCVVFADADLDAAIDSALFGVFSLNGERCTAGSRILVERAVYDEFCEKYAARAKKIVVGDPHDPKTEVGALVHPEHYAKVASYVEIGKSEGRLLAGGGRPDHLPEGNYIAPTVFADVAPDARIFQEEIFGPVVAITPFENDDEALALANNTKYGLAAYIWTQNLTRAHNFSQNVEAGMVWLNSHNVRDLRTPFGGVKASGLGHEGGYRSIDFYTDQQAVHISLGTVHTPKFGA
;
A
#
# COMPACT_ATOMS: atom_id res chain seq x y z
N MET A 1 -23.95 8.99 11.13
CA MET A 1 -23.96 9.52 12.51
C MET A 1 -23.38 10.92 12.49
N THR A 2 -24.00 11.89 13.14
CA THR A 2 -23.39 13.20 13.40
C THR A 2 -22.33 13.01 14.48
N PHE A 3 -21.06 13.13 14.13
CA PHE A 3 -19.96 13.15 15.09
C PHE A 3 -20.23 14.32 16.05
N THR A 4 -20.63 14.03 17.28
CA THR A 4 -20.62 15.03 18.35
C THR A 4 -19.15 15.36 18.58
N ALA A 5 -18.74 16.59 18.25
CA ALA A 5 -17.38 17.05 18.52
C ALA A 5 -17.05 16.73 19.97
N ALA A 6 -15.93 16.03 20.20
CA ALA A 6 -15.36 15.91 21.53
C ALA A 6 -15.21 17.33 22.12
N GLU A 7 -15.34 17.47 23.45
CA GLU A 7 -14.96 18.73 24.09
C GLU A 7 -13.52 19.06 23.67
N ALA A 8 -13.31 20.28 23.19
CA ALA A 8 -12.03 20.70 22.63
C ALA A 8 -10.88 20.35 23.59
N GLY A 9 -9.97 19.48 23.15
CA GLY A 9 -8.82 19.01 23.94
C GLY A 9 -8.95 17.61 24.55
N THR A 10 -10.04 16.87 24.32
CA THR A 10 -10.14 15.45 24.72
C THR A 10 -9.94 14.53 23.53
N HIS A 11 -9.02 13.57 23.65
CA HIS A 11 -8.78 12.55 22.64
C HIS A 11 -10.03 11.70 22.41
N TYR A 12 -10.47 11.56 21.16
CA TYR A 12 -11.66 10.81 20.82
C TYR A 12 -11.36 9.31 20.77
N VAL A 13 -12.12 8.53 21.56
CA VAL A 13 -12.07 7.07 21.54
C VAL A 13 -13.37 6.54 20.94
N PRO A 14 -13.33 5.77 19.84
CA PRO A 14 -14.51 5.14 19.27
C PRO A 14 -15.28 4.29 20.29
N GLN A 15 -16.60 4.22 20.14
CA GLN A 15 -17.42 3.30 20.92
C GLN A 15 -17.25 1.86 20.42
N ASP A 16 -17.58 0.89 21.28
CA ASP A 16 -17.62 -0.54 20.94
C ASP A 16 -16.32 -1.08 20.31
N LEU A 17 -15.17 -0.60 20.81
CA LEU A 17 -13.89 -1.19 20.43
C LEU A 17 -13.80 -2.63 20.95
N PRO A 18 -13.28 -3.58 20.15
CA PRO A 18 -13.00 -4.92 20.65
C PRO A 18 -11.89 -4.83 21.70
N THR A 19 -12.03 -5.57 22.80
CA THR A 19 -10.97 -5.71 23.80
C THR A 19 -9.97 -6.81 23.42
N HIS A 20 -10.38 -7.72 22.53
CA HIS A 20 -9.55 -8.78 21.97
C HIS A 20 -9.87 -8.99 20.47
N ILE A 21 -8.85 -8.96 19.62
CA ILE A 21 -8.94 -9.16 18.17
C ILE A 21 -8.43 -10.56 17.82
N GLN A 22 -9.33 -11.40 17.34
CA GLN A 22 -9.06 -12.80 17.00
C GLN A 22 -8.55 -12.97 15.57
N HIS A 23 -7.97 -14.13 15.27
CA HIS A 23 -7.80 -14.59 13.90
C HIS A 23 -9.17 -14.87 13.26
N TYR A 24 -9.19 -15.01 11.94
CA TYR A 24 -10.32 -15.56 11.21
C TYR A 24 -9.87 -16.69 10.31
N ILE A 25 -10.20 -17.93 10.64
CA ILE A 25 -9.73 -19.12 9.94
C ILE A 25 -10.92 -20.01 9.62
N ASN A 26 -11.06 -20.37 8.34
CA ASN A 26 -12.07 -21.31 7.87
C ASN A 26 -13.52 -20.97 8.29
N GLY A 27 -13.91 -19.70 8.22
CA GLY A 27 -15.28 -19.26 8.52
C GLY A 27 -15.52 -18.79 9.96
N GLU A 28 -14.54 -19.02 10.85
CA GLU A 28 -14.68 -18.83 12.31
C GLU A 28 -13.63 -17.88 12.89
N PHE A 29 -14.02 -17.14 13.94
CA PHE A 29 -13.09 -16.36 14.75
C PHE A 29 -12.43 -17.25 15.80
N VAL A 30 -11.10 -17.23 15.87
CA VAL A 30 -10.32 -18.13 16.75
C VAL A 30 -9.14 -17.41 17.38
N ASP A 31 -8.79 -17.82 18.60
CA ASP A 31 -7.54 -17.40 19.24
C ASP A 31 -6.34 -18.16 18.67
N SER A 32 -5.12 -17.66 18.91
CA SER A 32 -3.90 -18.40 18.57
C SER A 32 -3.87 -19.76 19.27
N VAL A 33 -3.37 -20.80 18.59
CA VAL A 33 -3.34 -22.19 19.11
C VAL A 33 -2.63 -22.30 20.47
N ASN A 34 -1.59 -21.50 20.69
CA ASN A 34 -0.84 -21.45 21.94
C ASN A 34 -1.37 -20.41 22.96
N GLY A 35 -2.45 -19.69 22.63
CA GLY A 35 -3.05 -18.63 23.44
C GLY A 35 -2.23 -17.33 23.52
N ALA A 36 -1.19 -17.16 22.70
CA ALA A 36 -0.37 -15.96 22.70
C ALA A 36 -1.13 -14.74 22.17
N THR A 37 -0.81 -13.57 22.71
CA THR A 37 -1.38 -12.29 22.31
C THR A 37 -0.31 -11.19 22.30
N PHE A 38 -0.58 -10.09 21.62
CA PHE A 38 0.19 -8.85 21.69
C PHE A 38 -0.72 -7.65 21.94
N ASP A 39 -0.15 -6.58 22.49
CA ASP A 39 -0.86 -5.34 22.80
C ASP A 39 -1.01 -4.47 21.55
N VAL A 40 -2.17 -3.84 21.39
CA VAL A 40 -2.47 -2.87 20.34
C VAL A 40 -2.61 -1.49 20.98
N LEU A 41 -1.82 -0.54 20.50
CA LEU A 41 -1.67 0.77 21.13
C LEU A 41 -2.43 1.84 20.35
N ASP A 42 -3.04 2.77 21.07
CA ASP A 42 -3.54 4.01 20.48
C ASP A 42 -2.35 4.96 20.20
N PRO A 43 -2.12 5.42 18.97
CA PRO A 43 -0.99 6.29 18.61
C PRO A 43 -1.03 7.69 19.26
N VAL A 44 -2.20 8.14 19.71
CA VAL A 44 -2.36 9.44 20.37
C VAL A 44 -1.95 9.36 21.83
N SER A 45 -2.44 8.38 22.59
CA SER A 45 -2.15 8.25 24.02
C SER A 45 -1.00 7.28 24.35
N ASN A 46 -0.57 6.46 23.39
CA ASN A 46 0.35 5.33 23.56
C ASN A 46 -0.11 4.29 24.60
N ARG A 47 -1.42 4.26 24.90
CA ARG A 47 -2.01 3.28 25.81
C ARG A 47 -2.54 2.09 25.03
N ASN A 48 -2.41 0.91 25.62
CA ASN A 48 -3.06 -0.29 25.14
C ASN A 48 -4.58 -0.13 25.23
N TYR A 49 -5.28 -0.31 24.10
CA TYR A 49 -6.74 -0.31 24.05
C TYR A 49 -7.34 -1.71 23.80
N ALA A 50 -6.57 -2.63 23.22
CA ALA A 50 -6.98 -3.99 22.89
C ALA A 50 -5.77 -4.93 22.84
N THR A 51 -6.04 -6.23 22.95
CA THR A 51 -5.05 -7.27 22.58
C THR A 51 -5.42 -7.89 21.25
N ALA A 52 -4.45 -8.40 20.50
CA ALA A 52 -4.69 -9.21 19.32
C ALA A 52 -4.03 -10.59 19.49
N SER A 53 -4.65 -11.63 18.93
CA SER A 53 -4.06 -12.98 18.86
C SER A 53 -2.70 -12.92 18.13
N ALA A 54 -1.66 -13.53 18.72
CA ALA A 54 -0.29 -13.52 18.21
C ALA A 54 0.02 -14.81 17.44
N GLY A 55 -0.41 -14.84 16.17
CA GLY A 55 -0.30 -16.03 15.33
C GLY A 55 1.13 -16.49 15.15
N GLN A 56 1.32 -17.81 15.25
CA GLN A 56 2.60 -18.48 15.03
C GLN A 56 2.51 -19.39 13.80
N LYS A 57 3.55 -20.21 13.62
CA LYS A 57 3.59 -21.19 12.55
C LYS A 57 2.35 -22.10 12.53
N GLU A 58 1.88 -22.54 13.69
CA GLU A 58 0.74 -23.46 13.79
C GLU A 58 -0.57 -22.82 13.30
N ASP A 59 -0.78 -21.53 13.58
CA ASP A 59 -1.95 -20.78 13.12
C ASP A 59 -1.91 -20.56 11.61
N ILE A 60 -0.72 -20.25 11.07
CA ILE A 60 -0.49 -20.16 9.62
C ILE A 60 -0.73 -21.50 8.94
N ASP A 61 -0.26 -22.62 9.50
CA ASP A 61 -0.48 -23.95 8.95
C ASP A 61 -1.99 -24.27 8.87
N LEU A 62 -2.78 -23.90 9.89
CA LEU A 62 -4.23 -24.06 9.90
C LEU A 62 -4.92 -23.19 8.84
N ALA A 63 -4.53 -21.91 8.74
CA ALA A 63 -5.07 -20.99 7.74
C ALA A 63 -4.75 -21.44 6.30
N VAL A 64 -3.52 -21.89 6.05
CA VAL A 64 -3.11 -22.40 4.74
C VAL A 64 -3.80 -23.72 4.42
N ALA A 65 -3.98 -24.63 5.39
CA ALA A 65 -4.73 -25.86 5.18
C ALA A 65 -6.18 -25.58 4.77
N ALA A 66 -6.85 -24.64 5.44
CA ALA A 66 -8.20 -24.20 5.08
C ALA A 66 -8.26 -23.58 3.67
N ALA A 67 -7.32 -22.69 3.36
CA ALA A 67 -7.20 -22.07 2.04
C ALA A 67 -6.97 -23.11 0.94
N ARG A 68 -6.15 -24.13 1.20
CA ARG A 68 -5.85 -25.20 0.25
C ARG A 68 -7.05 -26.11 0.03
N GLU A 69 -7.80 -26.44 1.08
CA GLU A 69 -9.03 -27.24 0.97
C GLU A 69 -10.10 -26.50 0.16
N ALA A 70 -10.34 -25.22 0.47
CA ALA A 70 -11.25 -24.36 -0.27
C ALA A 70 -10.85 -24.21 -1.76
N PHE A 71 -9.54 -24.17 -2.06
CA PHE A 71 -9.04 -24.13 -3.42
C PHE A 71 -9.15 -25.49 -4.14
N ALA A 72 -8.77 -26.59 -3.49
CA ALA A 72 -8.74 -27.91 -4.12
C ALA A 72 -10.15 -28.47 -4.36
N ASN A 73 -11.04 -28.33 -3.37
CA ASN A 73 -12.34 -29.00 -3.34
C ASN A 73 -13.53 -28.03 -3.23
N GLY A 74 -13.32 -26.78 -2.82
CA GLY A 74 -14.40 -25.80 -2.67
C GLY A 74 -14.94 -25.23 -3.99
N PRO A 75 -16.08 -24.52 -3.98
CA PRO A 75 -16.69 -24.01 -5.21
C PRO A 75 -15.91 -22.84 -5.84
N TRP A 76 -15.15 -22.08 -5.06
CA TRP A 76 -14.60 -20.77 -5.45
C TRP A 76 -13.78 -20.74 -6.76
N PRO A 77 -12.70 -21.53 -6.93
CA PRO A 77 -11.92 -21.52 -8.17
C PRO A 77 -12.69 -22.08 -9.38
N ARG A 78 -13.81 -22.77 -9.15
CA ARG A 78 -14.66 -23.41 -10.17
C ARG A 78 -15.89 -22.58 -10.54
N MET A 79 -16.23 -21.55 -9.75
CA MET A 79 -17.32 -20.64 -10.07
C MET A 79 -17.07 -19.96 -11.41
N LYS A 80 -18.12 -19.73 -12.19
CA LYS A 80 -18.03 -18.94 -13.42
C LYS A 80 -17.64 -17.50 -13.07
N PRO A 81 -16.94 -16.77 -13.96
CA PRO A 81 -16.55 -15.38 -13.69
C PRO A 81 -17.72 -14.50 -13.24
N ARG A 82 -18.90 -14.66 -13.85
CA ARG A 82 -20.11 -13.91 -13.45
C ARG A 82 -20.63 -14.26 -12.05
N GLU A 83 -20.43 -15.49 -11.58
CA GLU A 83 -20.81 -15.90 -10.23
C GLU A 83 -19.88 -15.29 -9.19
N ARG A 84 -18.56 -15.34 -9.44
CA ARG A 84 -17.56 -14.64 -8.59
C ARG A 84 -17.79 -13.13 -8.57
N ALA A 85 -18.03 -12.52 -9.74
CA ALA A 85 -18.32 -11.08 -9.84
C ALA A 85 -19.52 -10.65 -8.99
N ARG A 86 -20.56 -11.47 -8.87
CA ARG A 86 -21.70 -11.18 -7.97
C ARG A 86 -21.29 -11.17 -6.50
N VAL A 87 -20.38 -12.06 -6.09
CA VAL A 87 -19.86 -12.08 -4.72
C VAL A 87 -18.99 -10.85 -4.48
N LEU A 88 -18.08 -10.51 -5.40
CA LEU A 88 -17.23 -9.31 -5.31
C LEU A 88 -18.06 -8.02 -5.24
N ASN A 89 -19.16 -7.90 -5.99
CA ASN A 89 -20.05 -6.75 -5.87
C ASN A 89 -20.77 -6.69 -4.52
N ARG A 90 -21.19 -7.84 -3.96
CA ARG A 90 -21.75 -7.86 -2.59
C ARG A 90 -20.71 -7.48 -1.54
N ILE A 91 -19.44 -7.88 -1.73
CA ILE A 91 -18.32 -7.44 -0.88
C ILE A 91 -18.20 -5.91 -0.96
N ALA A 92 -18.20 -5.35 -2.17
CA ALA A 92 -18.14 -3.90 -2.36
C ALA A 92 -19.27 -3.18 -1.62
N ASP A 93 -20.52 -3.64 -1.78
CA ASP A 93 -21.68 -3.05 -1.11
C ASP A 93 -21.58 -3.16 0.42
N ALA A 94 -21.07 -4.28 0.94
CA ALA A 94 -20.83 -4.48 2.38
C ALA A 94 -19.70 -3.58 2.91
N VAL A 95 -18.64 -3.33 2.13
CA VAL A 95 -17.58 -2.38 2.48
C VAL A 95 -18.13 -0.95 2.55
N GLU A 96 -18.93 -0.52 1.57
CA GLU A 96 -19.53 0.82 1.58
C GLU A 96 -20.47 1.03 2.77
N ALA A 97 -21.20 -0.01 3.17
CA ALA A 97 -22.05 0.04 4.35
C ALA A 97 -21.26 0.29 5.65
N GLN A 98 -19.96 0.01 5.67
CA GLN A 98 -19.06 0.24 6.80
C GLN A 98 -18.34 1.60 6.76
N GLU A 99 -18.56 2.45 5.75
CA GLU A 99 -17.77 3.68 5.52
C GLU A 99 -17.55 4.53 6.78
N ALA A 100 -18.60 4.83 7.54
CA ALA A 100 -18.46 5.65 8.75
C ALA A 100 -17.66 4.94 9.86
N ARG A 101 -17.90 3.64 10.05
CA ARG A 101 -17.24 2.84 11.09
C ARG A 101 -15.78 2.58 10.74
N LEU A 102 -15.51 2.25 9.48
CA LEU A 102 -14.16 2.07 8.96
C LEU A 102 -13.36 3.36 9.10
N ALA A 103 -13.88 4.52 8.67
CA ALA A 103 -13.16 5.78 8.80
C ALA A 103 -12.80 6.09 10.27
N GLU A 104 -13.73 5.82 11.19
CA GLU A 104 -13.51 5.99 12.62
C GLU A 104 -12.42 5.07 13.19
N LEU A 105 -12.45 3.78 12.85
CA LEU A 105 -11.47 2.79 13.30
C LEU A 105 -10.10 3.01 12.66
N GLU A 106 -10.05 3.29 11.35
CA GLU A 106 -8.80 3.60 10.64
C GLU A 106 -8.14 4.81 11.27
N THR A 107 -8.89 5.90 11.50
CA THR A 107 -8.40 7.13 12.15
C THR A 107 -7.81 6.84 13.54
N PHE A 108 -8.51 6.04 14.34
CA PHE A 108 -8.09 5.71 15.70
C PHE A 108 -6.83 4.86 15.73
N ASP A 109 -6.78 3.79 14.93
CA ASP A 109 -5.71 2.80 14.98
C ASP A 109 -4.43 3.28 14.30
N THR A 110 -4.57 4.11 13.24
CA THR A 110 -3.42 4.60 12.45
C THR A 110 -2.94 5.99 12.88
N GLY A 111 -3.80 6.80 13.52
CA GLY A 111 -3.54 8.22 13.78
C GLY A 111 -3.76 9.12 12.57
N LEU A 112 -4.30 8.61 11.45
CA LEU A 112 -4.67 9.39 10.28
C LEU A 112 -5.79 10.38 10.58
N PRO A 113 -5.76 11.63 10.06
CA PRO A 113 -6.89 12.54 10.21
C PRO A 113 -8.19 11.97 9.62
N ILE A 114 -9.31 12.15 10.31
CA ILE A 114 -10.63 11.63 9.92
C ILE A 114 -11.08 12.13 8.55
N THR A 115 -10.61 13.31 8.13
CA THR A 115 -10.87 13.88 6.80
C THR A 115 -10.17 13.11 5.69
N GLN A 116 -9.09 12.39 5.99
CA GLN A 116 -8.32 11.56 5.07
C GLN A 116 -8.69 10.07 5.16
N ALA A 117 -9.27 9.62 6.28
CA ALA A 117 -9.86 8.28 6.42
C ALA A 117 -11.21 8.16 5.71
N LYS A 118 -11.99 9.25 5.65
CA LYS A 118 -13.24 9.31 4.90
C LYS A 118 -13.02 9.06 3.41
N GLY A 119 -13.88 8.24 2.83
CA GLY A 119 -13.84 7.81 1.43
C GLY A 119 -12.95 6.59 1.19
N GLN A 120 -12.18 6.12 2.18
CA GLN A 120 -11.33 4.95 2.00
C GLN A 120 -12.14 3.66 1.80
N ALA A 121 -13.30 3.49 2.45
CA ALA A 121 -14.13 2.31 2.22
C ALA A 121 -14.74 2.37 0.81
N LEU A 122 -15.23 3.54 0.38
CA LEU A 122 -15.68 3.73 -1.00
C LEU A 122 -14.57 3.38 -2.01
N ARG A 123 -13.33 3.85 -1.75
CA ARG A 123 -12.19 3.57 -2.62
C ARG A 123 -11.83 2.08 -2.65
N ALA A 124 -11.93 1.39 -1.52
CA ALA A 124 -11.72 -0.05 -1.39
C ALA A 124 -12.83 -0.85 -2.10
N ALA A 125 -14.09 -0.44 -1.97
CA ALA A 125 -15.23 -1.03 -2.67
C ALA A 125 -15.04 -0.95 -4.20
N GLU A 126 -14.56 0.18 -4.71
CA GLU A 126 -14.26 0.35 -6.14
C GLU A 126 -13.17 -0.64 -6.64
N ASN A 127 -12.23 -1.08 -5.81
CA ASN A 127 -11.30 -2.15 -6.21
C ASN A 127 -12.06 -3.46 -6.50
N PHE A 128 -12.97 -3.86 -5.62
CA PHE A 128 -13.75 -5.08 -5.82
C PHE A 128 -14.65 -4.98 -7.04
N ARG A 129 -15.31 -3.84 -7.27
CA ARG A 129 -16.13 -3.60 -8.46
C ARG A 129 -15.31 -3.66 -9.74
N PHE A 130 -14.17 -2.96 -9.77
CA PHE A 130 -13.27 -2.97 -10.91
C PHE A 130 -12.85 -4.40 -11.27
N PHE A 131 -12.42 -5.20 -10.29
CA PHE A 131 -12.01 -6.57 -10.56
C PHE A 131 -13.19 -7.51 -10.86
N ALA A 132 -14.39 -7.25 -10.36
CA ALA A 132 -15.61 -7.96 -10.73
C ALA A 132 -15.95 -7.77 -12.21
N ASP A 133 -15.84 -6.54 -12.71
CA ASP A 133 -16.05 -6.22 -14.12
C ASP A 133 -14.95 -6.81 -14.99
N LEU A 134 -13.69 -6.68 -14.57
CA LEU A 134 -12.53 -7.14 -15.32
C LEU A 134 -12.58 -8.64 -15.61
N ILE A 135 -12.89 -9.48 -14.62
CA ILE A 135 -12.93 -10.94 -14.83
C ILE A 135 -14.09 -11.39 -15.72
N VAL A 136 -15.15 -10.60 -15.83
CA VAL A 136 -16.29 -10.88 -16.73
C VAL A 136 -15.96 -10.47 -18.16
N ALA A 137 -15.21 -9.38 -18.32
CA ALA A 137 -14.82 -8.84 -19.63
C ALA A 137 -13.58 -9.54 -20.23
N GLN A 138 -12.81 -10.25 -19.41
CA GLN A 138 -11.59 -10.92 -19.83
C GLN A 138 -11.85 -11.99 -20.90
N PHE A 139 -10.98 -12.03 -21.89
CA PHE A 139 -10.95 -13.06 -22.94
C PHE A 139 -9.53 -13.62 -23.07
N ASP A 140 -9.42 -14.82 -23.61
CA ASP A 140 -8.15 -15.45 -23.94
C ASP A 140 -7.87 -15.31 -25.44
N ASP A 141 -6.63 -14.99 -25.79
CA ASP A 141 -6.18 -14.93 -27.17
C ASP A 141 -5.99 -16.34 -27.77
N ALA A 142 -6.27 -16.46 -29.07
CA ALA A 142 -6.02 -17.67 -29.85
C ALA A 142 -5.13 -17.39 -31.07
N MET A 143 -4.04 -18.13 -31.19
CA MET A 143 -3.05 -18.00 -32.26
C MET A 143 -3.17 -19.19 -33.22
N LYS A 144 -3.44 -18.91 -34.50
CA LYS A 144 -3.62 -19.94 -35.53
C LYS A 144 -2.35 -20.12 -36.37
N VAL A 145 -1.97 -21.36 -36.60
CA VAL A 145 -1.11 -21.77 -37.71
C VAL A 145 -2.04 -22.34 -38.79
N PRO A 146 -2.33 -21.58 -39.86
CA PRO A 146 -3.34 -21.97 -40.84
C PRO A 146 -3.16 -23.40 -41.36
N GLY A 147 -4.22 -24.21 -41.28
CA GLY A 147 -4.25 -25.59 -41.76
C GLY A 147 -3.48 -26.61 -40.92
N ALA A 148 -2.73 -26.19 -39.89
CA ALA A 148 -1.88 -27.08 -39.12
C ALA A 148 -2.27 -27.14 -37.64
N GLN A 149 -2.43 -25.99 -36.97
CA GLN A 149 -2.53 -25.95 -35.52
C GLN A 149 -3.35 -24.74 -35.05
N ILE A 150 -4.12 -24.93 -33.98
CA ILE A 150 -4.65 -23.83 -33.18
C ILE A 150 -4.00 -23.86 -31.80
N ASN A 151 -3.64 -22.68 -31.31
CA ASN A 151 -3.03 -22.47 -30.01
C ASN A 151 -3.89 -21.48 -29.23
N TYR A 152 -4.05 -21.69 -27.94
CA TYR A 152 -4.70 -20.71 -27.07
C TYR A 152 -4.07 -20.74 -25.69
N VAL A 153 -4.21 -19.64 -24.96
CA VAL A 153 -3.77 -19.55 -23.57
C VAL A 153 -4.94 -19.88 -22.68
N ASN A 154 -4.75 -20.84 -21.77
CA ASN A 154 -5.70 -21.19 -20.73
C ASN A 154 -5.20 -20.62 -19.40
N ARG A 155 -5.87 -19.58 -18.90
CA ARG A 155 -5.48 -18.89 -17.67
C ARG A 155 -6.14 -19.52 -16.45
N LYS A 156 -5.36 -19.80 -15.39
CA LYS A 156 -5.85 -20.46 -14.16
C LYS A 156 -5.37 -19.72 -12.92
N PRO A 157 -6.18 -19.65 -11.83
CA PRO A 157 -5.65 -19.19 -10.55
C PRO A 157 -4.52 -20.11 -10.08
N ILE A 158 -3.53 -19.53 -9.41
CA ILE A 158 -2.32 -20.24 -8.99
C ILE A 158 -2.57 -21.11 -7.76
N GLY A 159 -3.35 -20.64 -6.79
CA GLY A 159 -3.63 -21.40 -5.57
C GLY A 159 -3.87 -20.53 -4.36
N VAL A 160 -3.10 -20.80 -3.29
CA VAL A 160 -3.12 -20.02 -2.05
C VAL A 160 -2.20 -18.80 -2.20
N ALA A 161 -2.74 -17.60 -2.00
CA ALA A 161 -1.98 -16.36 -1.96
C ALA A 161 -1.74 -15.92 -0.52
N GLY A 162 -0.47 -15.75 -0.14
CA GLY A 162 -0.09 -15.08 1.10
C GLY A 162 -0.01 -13.58 0.88
N LEU A 163 -0.81 -12.81 1.62
CA LEU A 163 -0.88 -11.36 1.50
C LEU A 163 -0.38 -10.75 2.80
N ILE A 164 0.61 -9.86 2.73
CA ILE A 164 1.19 -9.17 3.89
C ILE A 164 1.12 -7.66 3.62
N THR A 165 0.45 -6.93 4.50
CA THR A 165 0.10 -5.51 4.30
C THR A 165 0.68 -4.60 5.38
N PRO A 166 0.92 -3.31 5.07
CA PRO A 166 1.50 -2.34 5.99
C PRO A 166 0.40 -1.65 6.80
N TRP A 167 0.84 -0.81 7.74
CA TRP A 167 -0.01 -0.15 8.73
C TRP A 167 -0.51 1.25 8.34
N ASN A 168 -0.04 1.83 7.24
CA ASN A 168 -0.23 3.26 6.98
C ASN A 168 -1.61 3.63 6.40
N THR A 169 -2.21 2.73 5.61
CA THR A 169 -3.62 2.81 5.17
C THR A 169 -4.17 1.39 5.08
N PRO A 170 -4.27 0.66 6.22
CA PRO A 170 -4.42 -0.79 6.27
C PRO A 170 -5.53 -1.33 5.37
N PHE A 171 -6.77 -0.90 5.60
CA PHE A 171 -7.92 -1.50 4.96
C PHE A 171 -7.92 -1.24 3.45
N MET A 172 -7.53 -0.02 3.07
CA MET A 172 -7.47 0.40 1.68
C MET A 172 -6.39 -0.39 0.92
N LEU A 173 -5.20 -0.58 1.48
CA LEU A 173 -4.12 -1.36 0.84
C LEU A 173 -4.41 -2.87 0.82
N GLU A 174 -5.10 -3.39 1.84
CA GLU A 174 -5.58 -4.78 1.82
C GLU A 174 -6.50 -5.05 0.64
N SER A 175 -7.40 -4.11 0.33
CA SER A 175 -8.29 -4.24 -0.83
C SER A 175 -7.54 -4.35 -2.17
N TRP A 176 -6.32 -3.77 -2.28
CA TRP A 176 -5.51 -3.84 -3.52
C TRP A 176 -5.01 -5.25 -3.79
N LYS A 177 -4.84 -6.05 -2.74
CA LYS A 177 -4.40 -7.44 -2.82
C LYS A 177 -5.57 -8.41 -2.84
N LEU A 178 -6.55 -8.20 -1.95
CA LEU A 178 -7.71 -9.06 -1.78
C LEU A 178 -8.58 -9.10 -3.04
N ALA A 179 -8.91 -7.94 -3.61
CA ALA A 179 -9.81 -7.87 -4.76
C ALA A 179 -9.30 -8.67 -5.98
N PRO A 180 -8.06 -8.49 -6.49
CA PRO A 180 -7.58 -9.27 -7.62
C PRO A 180 -7.33 -10.75 -7.28
N ALA A 181 -6.85 -11.07 -6.08
CA ALA A 181 -6.62 -12.46 -5.67
C ALA A 181 -7.94 -13.26 -5.66
N LEU A 182 -8.98 -12.68 -5.04
CA LEU A 182 -10.31 -13.28 -5.00
C LEU A 182 -10.95 -13.34 -6.40
N ALA A 183 -10.85 -12.27 -7.19
CA ALA A 183 -11.45 -12.22 -8.52
C ALA A 183 -10.92 -13.29 -9.48
N THR A 184 -9.61 -13.56 -9.42
CA THR A 184 -8.96 -14.61 -10.22
C THR A 184 -9.32 -16.02 -9.76
N GLY A 185 -9.88 -16.19 -8.56
CA GLY A 185 -10.30 -17.47 -8.00
C GLY A 185 -9.28 -18.11 -7.07
N ASN A 186 -8.25 -17.36 -6.65
CA ASN A 186 -7.32 -17.81 -5.60
C ASN A 186 -8.02 -17.81 -4.24
N THR A 187 -7.46 -18.57 -3.30
CA THR A 187 -7.76 -18.47 -1.88
C THR A 187 -6.64 -17.70 -1.19
N VAL A 188 -6.91 -17.14 -0.01
CA VAL A 188 -6.08 -16.10 0.59
C VAL A 188 -5.80 -16.40 2.06
N VAL A 189 -4.57 -16.14 2.47
CA VAL A 189 -4.17 -15.93 3.86
C VAL A 189 -3.59 -14.51 3.97
N LEU A 190 -4.29 -13.64 4.69
CA LEU A 190 -3.89 -12.26 4.98
C LEU A 190 -3.21 -12.18 6.34
N LYS A 191 -2.04 -11.53 6.40
CA LYS A 191 -1.41 -11.08 7.65
C LYS A 191 -1.36 -9.54 7.67
N PRO A 192 -2.30 -8.87 8.37
CA PRO A 192 -2.31 -7.42 8.49
C PRO A 192 -1.17 -6.93 9.38
N ALA A 193 -0.78 -5.67 9.27
CA ALA A 193 0.26 -5.11 10.13
C ALA A 193 -0.15 -5.12 11.61
N GLU A 194 0.79 -5.48 12.47
CA GLU A 194 0.62 -5.64 13.92
C GLU A 194 0.29 -4.32 14.64
N PHE A 195 0.70 -3.18 14.09
CA PHE A 195 0.37 -1.89 14.70
C PHE A 195 -1.08 -1.47 14.46
N THR A 196 -1.74 -2.02 13.44
CA THR A 196 -3.05 -1.54 13.01
C THR A 196 -4.03 -2.67 12.61
N PRO A 197 -4.32 -3.63 13.50
CA PRO A 197 -5.19 -4.77 13.19
C PRO A 197 -6.70 -4.43 13.22
N LEU A 198 -7.10 -3.26 13.71
CA LEU A 198 -8.48 -2.96 14.07
C LEU A 198 -9.42 -2.94 12.87
N SER A 199 -9.10 -2.18 11.84
CA SER A 199 -9.93 -2.12 10.63
C SER A 199 -9.83 -3.39 9.81
N ALA A 200 -8.65 -4.03 9.76
CA ALA A 200 -8.45 -5.32 9.08
C ALA A 200 -9.39 -6.40 9.64
N SER A 201 -9.71 -6.35 10.94
CA SER A 201 -10.66 -7.27 11.58
C SER A 201 -12.08 -7.23 10.97
N LEU A 202 -12.47 -6.13 10.32
CA LEU A 202 -13.77 -6.00 9.67
C LEU A 202 -13.92 -6.92 8.45
N TRP A 203 -12.83 -7.31 7.79
CA TRP A 203 -12.88 -8.13 6.57
C TRP A 203 -13.60 -9.46 6.78
N ALA A 204 -13.38 -10.10 7.93
CA ALA A 204 -13.98 -11.38 8.27
C ALA A 204 -15.51 -11.35 8.15
N GLN A 205 -16.13 -10.36 8.81
CA GLN A 205 -17.59 -10.20 8.80
C GLN A 205 -18.09 -9.75 7.41
N ILE A 206 -17.38 -8.83 6.75
CA ILE A 206 -17.71 -8.36 5.39
C ILE A 206 -17.76 -9.54 4.40
N PHE A 207 -16.75 -10.41 4.41
CA PHE A 207 -16.70 -11.56 3.51
C PHE A 207 -17.75 -12.62 3.84
N LYS A 208 -17.98 -12.87 5.14
CA LYS A 208 -19.04 -13.77 5.61
C LYS A 208 -20.42 -13.31 5.14
N ASP A 209 -20.75 -12.03 5.34
CA ASP A 209 -22.05 -11.46 4.95
C ASP A 209 -22.23 -11.40 3.43
N ALA A 210 -21.14 -11.20 2.68
CA ALA A 210 -21.17 -11.28 1.22
C ALA A 210 -21.31 -12.71 0.68
N GLY A 211 -21.23 -13.73 1.53
CA GLY A 211 -21.33 -15.14 1.17
C GLY A 211 -20.10 -15.66 0.44
N LEU A 212 -18.91 -15.17 0.82
CA LEU A 212 -17.65 -15.79 0.40
C LEU A 212 -17.55 -17.19 1.06
N PRO A 213 -17.22 -18.26 0.31
CA PRO A 213 -17.15 -19.60 0.91
C PRO A 213 -16.08 -19.70 2.00
N ASP A 214 -16.34 -20.52 3.02
CA ASP A 214 -15.40 -20.75 4.11
C ASP A 214 -14.03 -21.24 3.60
N GLY A 215 -12.97 -20.77 4.27
CA GLY A 215 -11.59 -21.07 3.92
C GLY A 215 -11.05 -20.29 2.70
N VAL A 216 -11.90 -19.63 1.89
CA VAL A 216 -11.41 -18.82 0.76
C VAL A 216 -10.64 -17.59 1.25
N PHE A 217 -11.06 -16.99 2.36
CA PHE A 217 -10.33 -15.94 3.05
C PHE A 217 -10.00 -16.39 4.47
N ASN A 218 -8.76 -16.15 4.88
CA ASN A 218 -8.28 -16.37 6.23
C ASN A 218 -7.42 -15.16 6.63
N LEU A 219 -7.50 -14.75 7.88
CA LEU A 219 -6.73 -13.66 8.46
C LEU A 219 -5.99 -14.17 9.70
N VAL A 220 -4.67 -14.00 9.72
CA VAL A 220 -3.83 -14.34 10.85
C VAL A 220 -3.08 -13.08 11.30
N ASN A 221 -3.46 -12.56 12.46
CA ASN A 221 -2.72 -11.51 13.16
C ASN A 221 -1.38 -12.07 13.68
N GLY A 222 -0.38 -11.23 13.89
CA GLY A 222 0.90 -11.64 14.48
C GLY A 222 2.06 -10.78 14.00
N LEU A 223 3.25 -10.98 14.56
CA LEU A 223 4.44 -10.22 14.22
C LEU A 223 5.04 -10.63 12.87
N GLY A 224 5.81 -9.73 12.25
CA GLY A 224 6.50 -10.00 10.98
C GLY A 224 7.44 -11.21 11.03
N GLU A 225 8.23 -11.32 12.09
CA GLU A 225 9.24 -12.36 12.32
C GLU A 225 8.63 -13.73 12.67
N GLU A 226 7.35 -13.76 13.00
CA GLU A 226 6.62 -14.94 13.43
C GLU A 226 5.61 -15.34 12.35
N ALA A 227 4.36 -14.87 12.42
CA ALA A 227 3.31 -15.14 11.44
C ALA A 227 3.74 -14.81 10.00
N GLY A 228 4.40 -13.66 9.80
CA GLY A 228 4.85 -13.22 8.47
C GLY A 228 5.89 -14.15 7.86
N ASP A 229 6.96 -14.46 8.62
CA ASP A 229 8.04 -15.36 8.20
C ASP A 229 7.52 -16.78 7.95
N ALA A 230 6.64 -17.28 8.82
CA ALA A 230 5.99 -18.58 8.67
C ALA A 230 5.17 -18.65 7.36
N LEU A 231 4.37 -17.62 7.05
CA LEU A 231 3.59 -17.55 5.83
C LEU A 231 4.48 -17.53 4.58
N VAL A 232 5.56 -16.73 4.60
CA VAL A 232 6.51 -16.62 3.48
C VAL A 232 7.26 -17.93 3.24
N LYS A 233 7.56 -18.70 4.28
CA LYS A 233 8.29 -19.98 4.15
C LYS A 233 7.38 -21.17 3.87
N HIS A 234 6.06 -21.05 4.06
CA HIS A 234 5.14 -22.17 3.96
C HIS A 234 5.14 -22.81 2.55
N PRO A 235 5.38 -24.12 2.40
CA PRO A 235 5.54 -24.76 1.08
C PRO A 235 4.30 -24.67 0.19
N ASP A 236 3.09 -24.74 0.78
CA ASP A 236 1.81 -24.69 0.05
C ASP A 236 1.33 -23.28 -0.33
N VAL A 237 2.15 -22.25 -0.13
CA VAL A 237 1.83 -20.85 -0.49
C VAL A 237 2.68 -20.42 -1.69
N PRO A 238 2.26 -20.65 -2.94
CA PRO A 238 3.08 -20.35 -4.12
C PRO A 238 3.28 -18.86 -4.41
N LEU A 239 2.44 -17.98 -3.84
CA LEU A 239 2.47 -16.53 -4.08
C LEU A 239 2.61 -15.75 -2.78
N ILE A 240 3.50 -14.76 -2.77
CA ILE A 240 3.53 -13.73 -1.71
C ILE A 240 3.36 -12.35 -2.36
N SER A 241 2.32 -11.63 -1.94
CA SER A 241 2.18 -10.20 -2.21
C SER A 241 2.46 -9.42 -0.94
N PHE A 242 3.49 -8.59 -0.96
CA PHE A 242 3.96 -7.82 0.18
C PHE A 242 3.97 -6.33 -0.15
N THR A 243 3.47 -5.52 0.78
CA THR A 243 3.69 -4.07 0.77
C THR A 243 4.33 -3.67 2.10
N GLY A 244 5.45 -2.94 2.07
CA GLY A 244 6.16 -2.52 3.28
C GLY A 244 7.61 -2.11 3.06
N GLU A 245 8.45 -2.25 4.08
CA GLU A 245 9.84 -1.78 4.04
C GLU A 245 10.72 -2.60 3.06
N THR A 246 11.64 -1.92 2.37
CA THR A 246 12.61 -2.56 1.48
C THR A 246 13.47 -3.64 2.16
N THR A 247 13.90 -3.45 3.41
CA THR A 247 14.74 -4.43 4.14
C THR A 247 13.97 -5.72 4.42
N THR A 248 12.72 -5.60 4.88
CA THR A 248 11.78 -6.72 5.02
C THR A 248 11.52 -7.38 3.67
N GLY A 249 11.34 -6.60 2.61
CA GLY A 249 11.22 -7.11 1.24
C GLY A 249 12.40 -7.99 0.83
N GLN A 250 13.64 -7.58 1.13
CA GLN A 250 14.83 -8.40 0.87
C GLN A 250 14.84 -9.70 1.67
N THR A 251 14.37 -9.68 2.92
CA THR A 251 14.20 -10.90 3.73
C THR A 251 13.17 -11.83 3.11
N ILE A 252 12.04 -11.31 2.64
CA ILE A 252 11.01 -12.08 1.94
C ILE A 252 11.57 -12.71 0.66
N PHE A 253 12.33 -11.97 -0.15
CA PHE A 253 13.01 -12.54 -1.33
C PHE A 253 13.89 -13.74 -0.98
N ARG A 254 14.70 -13.64 0.08
CA ARG A 254 15.57 -14.74 0.54
C ARG A 254 14.76 -15.96 0.98
N ASN A 255 13.72 -15.74 1.77
CA ASN A 255 12.88 -16.81 2.33
C ASN A 255 12.01 -17.48 1.27
N ALA A 256 11.57 -16.74 0.26
CA ALA A 256 10.77 -17.25 -0.86
C ALA A 256 11.58 -18.14 -1.82
N ALA A 257 12.90 -17.93 -1.91
CA ALA A 257 13.76 -18.60 -2.89
C ALA A 257 13.74 -20.14 -2.77
N ALA A 258 13.67 -20.69 -1.55
CA ALA A 258 13.67 -22.14 -1.33
C ALA A 258 12.48 -22.86 -1.99
N ASN A 259 11.37 -22.16 -2.18
CA ASN A 259 10.14 -22.68 -2.78
C ASN A 259 9.82 -22.05 -4.15
N LEU A 260 10.74 -21.25 -4.71
CA LEU A 260 10.57 -20.56 -5.99
C LEU A 260 9.24 -19.80 -6.13
N LYS A 261 8.83 -19.10 -5.05
CA LYS A 261 7.52 -18.44 -5.00
C LYS A 261 7.45 -17.26 -5.97
N GLY A 262 6.25 -17.02 -6.51
CA GLY A 262 5.93 -15.76 -7.18
C GLY A 262 5.86 -14.62 -6.16
N LEU A 263 6.44 -13.48 -6.50
CA LEU A 263 6.51 -12.31 -5.63
C LEU A 263 5.92 -11.06 -6.30
N SER A 264 5.06 -10.34 -5.58
CA SER A 264 4.62 -8.98 -5.90
C SER A 264 5.02 -8.09 -4.73
N MET A 265 5.91 -7.13 -4.96
CA MET A 265 6.57 -6.36 -3.91
C MET A 265 6.34 -4.87 -4.16
N GLU A 266 5.60 -4.22 -3.28
CA GLU A 266 5.41 -2.77 -3.26
C GLU A 266 6.18 -2.19 -2.07
N LEU A 267 7.34 -1.58 -2.31
CA LEU A 267 8.28 -1.18 -1.27
C LEU A 267 8.35 0.34 -1.12
N GLY A 268 9.22 0.78 -0.22
CA GLY A 268 9.44 2.19 0.06
C GLY A 268 9.88 3.02 -1.14
N GLY A 269 9.84 4.34 -0.96
CA GLY A 269 10.17 5.32 -1.98
C GLY A 269 10.93 6.52 -1.44
N LYS A 270 11.58 7.23 -2.36
CA LYS A 270 12.13 8.57 -2.12
C LYS A 270 11.83 9.45 -3.33
N SER A 271 10.54 9.61 -3.58
CA SER A 271 9.98 10.14 -4.83
C SER A 271 10.39 11.60 -5.04
N PRO A 272 10.95 11.96 -6.21
CA PRO A 272 11.26 13.35 -6.52
C PRO A 272 9.98 14.14 -6.89
N CYS A 273 9.89 15.37 -6.40
CA CYS A 273 8.96 16.39 -6.87
C CYS A 273 9.79 17.50 -7.53
N VAL A 274 9.82 17.54 -8.86
CA VAL A 274 10.65 18.45 -9.66
C VAL A 274 9.80 19.66 -10.08
N VAL A 275 10.24 20.86 -9.73
CA VAL A 275 9.55 22.13 -9.99
C VAL A 275 10.45 23.01 -10.85
N PHE A 276 10.09 23.14 -12.13
CA PHE A 276 10.76 24.05 -13.06
C PHE A 276 10.26 25.48 -12.89
N ALA A 277 11.06 26.46 -13.30
CA ALA A 277 10.76 27.88 -13.20
C ALA A 277 9.56 28.32 -14.04
N ASP A 278 9.18 27.54 -15.06
CA ASP A 278 7.99 27.76 -15.87
C ASP A 278 6.72 27.07 -15.31
N ALA A 279 6.81 26.43 -14.15
CA ALA A 279 5.66 25.80 -13.50
C ALA A 279 4.62 26.81 -13.00
N ASP A 280 3.38 26.36 -12.84
CA ASP A 280 2.46 27.02 -11.91
C ASP A 280 2.96 26.78 -10.47
N LEU A 281 3.64 27.78 -9.93
CA LEU A 281 4.36 27.66 -8.66
C LEU A 281 3.40 27.42 -7.48
N ASP A 282 2.24 28.09 -7.47
CA ASP A 282 1.30 27.96 -6.36
C ASP A 282 0.63 26.57 -6.38
N ALA A 283 0.26 26.07 -7.56
CA ALA A 283 -0.26 24.71 -7.71
C ALA A 283 0.80 23.63 -7.38
N ALA A 284 2.06 23.86 -7.74
CA ALA A 284 3.16 22.97 -7.37
C ALA A 284 3.37 22.92 -5.85
N ILE A 285 3.28 24.07 -5.17
CA ILE A 285 3.37 24.16 -3.70
C ILE A 285 2.18 23.45 -3.04
N ASP A 286 0.95 23.66 -3.52
CA ASP A 286 -0.25 22.96 -3.04
C ASP A 286 -0.05 21.44 -3.08
N SER A 287 0.37 20.93 -4.24
CA SER A 287 0.60 19.51 -4.46
C SER A 287 1.75 18.97 -3.60
N ALA A 288 2.87 19.69 -3.52
CA ALA A 288 4.04 19.24 -2.76
C ALA A 288 3.76 19.18 -1.25
N LEU A 289 3.04 20.17 -0.70
CA LEU A 289 2.60 20.16 0.69
C LEU A 289 1.69 18.96 0.97
N PHE A 290 0.64 18.77 0.16
CA PHE A 290 -0.28 17.65 0.32
C PHE A 290 0.45 16.31 0.15
N GLY A 291 1.34 16.20 -0.84
CA GLY A 291 2.05 14.97 -1.17
C GLY A 291 2.97 14.47 -0.07
N VAL A 292 3.57 15.37 0.72
CA VAL A 292 4.47 14.99 1.83
C VAL A 292 3.76 14.96 3.18
N PHE A 293 2.81 15.85 3.44
CA PHE A 293 2.19 15.95 4.77
C PHE A 293 0.87 15.19 4.91
N SER A 294 0.22 14.80 3.81
CA SER A 294 -0.92 13.88 3.90
C SER A 294 -0.48 12.51 4.43
N LEU A 295 -1.44 11.81 5.04
CA LEU A 295 -1.22 10.54 5.74
C LEU A 295 -0.09 10.63 6.76
N ASN A 296 0.04 11.77 7.44
CA ASN A 296 1.10 12.05 8.41
C ASN A 296 2.53 11.94 7.84
N GLY A 297 2.67 11.95 6.50
CA GLY A 297 3.92 11.64 5.79
C GLY A 297 4.29 10.17 5.75
N GLU A 298 3.42 9.29 6.25
CA GLU A 298 3.52 7.83 6.22
C GLU A 298 3.00 7.30 4.86
N ARG A 299 3.54 7.85 3.77
CA ARG A 299 3.11 7.58 2.39
C ARG A 299 4.30 7.16 1.54
N CYS A 300 4.25 5.96 0.97
CA CYS A 300 5.33 5.43 0.11
C CYS A 300 5.60 6.32 -1.12
N THR A 301 4.56 6.90 -1.71
CA THR A 301 4.66 7.81 -2.86
C THR A 301 4.93 9.27 -2.47
N ALA A 302 5.27 9.58 -1.22
CA ALA A 302 5.48 10.97 -0.80
C ALA A 302 6.59 11.62 -1.64
N GLY A 303 6.33 12.83 -2.15
CA GLY A 303 7.28 13.68 -2.88
C GLY A 303 8.35 14.29 -1.96
N SER A 304 8.96 13.46 -1.12
CA SER A 304 9.80 13.87 0.02
C SER A 304 11.15 14.47 -0.36
N ARG A 305 11.52 14.43 -1.65
CA ARG A 305 12.63 15.20 -2.23
C ARG A 305 12.07 16.22 -3.21
N ILE A 306 12.06 17.47 -2.81
CA ILE A 306 11.65 18.54 -3.72
C ILE A 306 12.89 19.09 -4.40
N LEU A 307 12.89 19.06 -5.72
CA LEU A 307 13.91 19.63 -6.60
C LEU A 307 13.33 20.88 -7.23
N VAL A 308 13.97 22.04 -7.03
CA VAL A 308 13.41 23.31 -7.52
C VAL A 308 14.44 24.06 -8.36
N GLU A 309 14.04 24.56 -9.52
CA GLU A 309 14.92 25.30 -10.40
C GLU A 309 15.41 26.59 -9.71
N ARG A 310 16.70 26.89 -9.84
CA ARG A 310 17.38 27.99 -9.14
C ARG A 310 16.63 29.32 -9.21
N ALA A 311 16.06 29.64 -10.37
CA ALA A 311 15.38 30.90 -10.63
C ALA A 311 14.16 31.15 -9.72
N VAL A 312 13.52 30.10 -9.18
CA VAL A 312 12.34 30.19 -8.31
C VAL A 312 12.57 29.57 -6.92
N TYR A 313 13.81 29.15 -6.61
CA TYR A 313 14.14 28.40 -5.39
C TYR A 313 13.83 29.16 -4.10
N ASP A 314 14.27 30.41 -3.99
CA ASP A 314 14.09 31.20 -2.76
C ASP A 314 12.62 31.51 -2.51
N GLU A 315 11.88 31.89 -3.57
CA GLU A 315 10.43 32.12 -3.51
C GLU A 315 9.67 30.85 -3.10
N PHE A 316 10.02 29.71 -3.70
CA PHE A 316 9.42 28.43 -3.36
C PHE A 316 9.66 28.08 -1.89
N CYS A 317 10.92 28.15 -1.42
CA CYS A 317 11.29 27.84 -0.04
C CYS A 317 10.54 28.72 0.96
N GLU A 318 10.45 30.04 0.71
CA GLU A 318 9.72 30.97 1.56
C GLU A 318 8.22 30.62 1.63
N LYS A 319 7.56 30.50 0.48
CA LYS A 319 6.12 30.20 0.40
C LYS A 319 5.79 28.82 1.00
N TYR A 320 6.59 27.80 0.67
CA TYR A 320 6.40 26.43 1.17
C TYR A 320 6.53 26.39 2.69
N ALA A 321 7.59 26.98 3.25
CA ALA A 321 7.81 27.01 4.70
C ALA A 321 6.72 27.81 5.44
N ALA A 322 6.28 28.94 4.87
CA ALA A 322 5.22 29.75 5.45
C ALA A 322 3.88 28.99 5.54
N ARG A 323 3.60 28.11 4.57
CA ARG A 323 2.42 27.25 4.58
C ARG A 323 2.58 26.03 5.47
N ALA A 324 3.74 25.38 5.46
CA ALA A 324 4.02 24.25 6.35
C ALA A 324 3.83 24.61 7.83
N LYS A 325 4.23 25.83 8.25
CA LYS A 325 4.01 26.35 9.61
C LYS A 325 2.55 26.52 10.01
N LYS A 326 1.63 26.59 9.04
CA LYS A 326 0.19 26.79 9.27
C LYS A 326 -0.60 25.49 9.29
N ILE A 327 0.02 24.37 8.93
CA ILE A 327 -0.63 23.06 8.95
C ILE A 327 -1.02 22.72 10.37
N VAL A 328 -2.29 22.35 10.56
CA VAL A 328 -2.86 22.05 11.87
C VAL A 328 -2.49 20.62 12.28
N VAL A 329 -1.62 20.52 13.30
CA VAL A 329 -1.30 19.25 13.96
C VAL A 329 -2.16 19.09 15.20
N GLY A 330 -2.87 17.97 15.33
CA GLY A 330 -3.88 17.80 16.36
C GLY A 330 -4.43 16.39 16.48
N ASP A 331 -5.47 16.25 17.30
CA ASP A 331 -6.20 15.01 17.46
C ASP A 331 -6.73 14.51 16.09
N PRO A 332 -6.49 13.25 15.71
CA PRO A 332 -6.90 12.72 14.40
C PRO A 332 -8.41 12.80 14.12
N HIS A 333 -9.28 12.78 15.14
CA HIS A 333 -10.73 12.87 14.95
C HIS A 333 -11.26 14.31 14.91
N ASP A 334 -10.46 15.33 15.24
CA ASP A 334 -10.84 16.72 14.99
C ASP A 334 -10.84 17.00 13.47
N PRO A 335 -11.99 17.39 12.86
CA PRO A 335 -12.06 17.69 11.43
C PRO A 335 -11.14 18.83 10.95
N LYS A 336 -10.57 19.63 11.87
CA LYS A 336 -9.59 20.68 11.56
C LYS A 336 -8.16 20.16 11.47
N THR A 337 -7.89 18.96 11.98
CA THR A 337 -6.56 18.36 11.94
C THR A 337 -6.19 18.00 10.50
N GLU A 338 -5.01 18.45 10.08
CA GLU A 338 -4.44 18.16 8.76
C GLU A 338 -3.33 17.11 8.85
N VAL A 339 -2.63 17.03 9.99
CA VAL A 339 -1.60 16.03 10.32
C VAL A 339 -1.87 15.49 11.73
N GLY A 340 -2.03 14.19 11.85
CA GLY A 340 -2.29 13.49 13.12
C GLY A 340 -1.03 12.90 13.76
N ALA A 341 -1.22 11.88 14.58
CA ALA A 341 -0.15 11.15 15.25
C ALA A 341 0.45 10.09 14.32
N LEU A 342 1.77 9.85 14.43
CA LEU A 342 2.40 8.70 13.79
C LEU A 342 1.97 7.40 14.46
N VAL A 343 1.94 6.33 13.69
CA VAL A 343 1.24 5.08 14.04
C VAL A 343 1.69 4.41 15.34
N HIS A 344 2.94 4.57 15.76
CA HIS A 344 3.52 3.80 16.86
C HIS A 344 4.74 4.50 17.48
N PRO A 345 5.02 4.34 18.80
CA PRO A 345 6.19 4.94 19.45
C PRO A 345 7.53 4.61 18.78
N GLU A 346 7.69 3.39 18.28
CA GLU A 346 8.90 2.97 17.57
C GLU A 346 9.10 3.76 16.27
N HIS A 347 8.01 3.96 15.51
CA HIS A 347 8.04 4.72 14.28
C HIS A 347 8.24 6.22 14.55
N TYR A 348 7.59 6.77 15.59
CA TYR A 348 7.87 8.12 16.08
C TYR A 348 9.36 8.31 16.39
N ALA A 349 9.98 7.39 17.13
CA ALA A 349 11.40 7.46 17.48
C ALA A 349 12.30 7.44 16.23
N LYS A 350 11.98 6.59 15.25
CA LYS A 350 12.65 6.58 13.94
C LYS A 350 12.57 7.94 13.26
N VAL A 351 11.36 8.49 13.06
CA VAL A 351 11.19 9.78 12.35
C VAL A 351 11.85 10.93 13.12
N ALA A 352 11.70 10.98 14.45
CA ALA A 352 12.35 11.99 15.29
C ALA A 352 13.88 11.93 15.16
N SER A 353 14.48 10.74 15.05
CA SER A 353 15.93 10.62 14.81
C SER A 353 16.37 11.23 13.47
N TYR A 354 15.57 11.09 12.41
CA TYR A 354 15.84 11.73 11.11
C TYR A 354 15.66 13.25 11.16
N VAL A 355 14.72 13.75 11.97
CA VAL A 355 14.60 15.20 12.19
C VAL A 355 15.86 15.75 12.85
N GLU A 356 16.43 15.06 13.84
CA GLU A 356 17.70 15.47 14.45
C GLU A 356 18.88 15.38 13.47
N ILE A 357 18.97 14.33 12.65
CA ILE A 357 19.98 14.22 11.58
C ILE A 357 19.83 15.40 10.61
N GLY A 358 18.61 15.72 10.19
CA GLY A 358 18.33 16.80 9.24
C GLY A 358 18.79 18.18 9.70
N LYS A 359 18.79 18.45 11.01
CA LYS A 359 19.33 19.71 11.58
C LYS A 359 20.82 19.90 11.31
N SER A 360 21.55 18.81 11.03
CA SER A 360 22.97 18.84 10.64
C SER A 360 23.20 18.77 9.13
N GLU A 361 22.20 18.31 8.36
CA GLU A 361 22.32 18.05 6.91
C GLU A 361 21.62 19.11 6.04
N GLY A 362 20.89 20.05 6.65
CA GLY A 362 20.19 21.12 5.92
C GLY A 362 19.75 22.29 6.80
N ARG A 363 19.30 23.36 6.17
CA ARG A 363 18.74 24.53 6.84
C ARG A 363 17.28 24.29 7.19
N LEU A 364 16.95 24.27 8.48
CA LEU A 364 15.58 24.13 8.97
C LEU A 364 14.75 25.39 8.69
N LEU A 365 13.66 25.26 7.92
CA LEU A 365 12.76 26.36 7.57
C LEU A 365 11.44 26.33 8.37
N ALA A 366 10.95 25.15 8.73
CA ALA A 366 9.72 24.92 9.49
C ALA A 366 9.78 23.59 10.26
N GLY A 367 9.03 23.47 11.35
CA GLY A 367 8.97 22.27 12.18
C GLY A 367 10.25 22.04 12.99
N GLY A 368 10.75 20.80 13.01
CA GLY A 368 11.99 20.43 13.70
C GLY A 368 11.80 19.72 15.04
N GLY A 369 10.61 19.16 15.30
CA GLY A 369 10.33 18.39 16.50
C GLY A 369 8.83 18.18 16.73
N ARG A 370 8.49 17.83 17.97
CA ARG A 370 7.11 17.72 18.45
C ARG A 370 6.49 19.11 18.65
N PRO A 371 5.21 19.35 18.32
CA PRO A 371 4.53 20.62 18.59
C PRO A 371 4.40 20.90 20.10
N ASP A 372 4.62 22.15 20.53
CA ASP A 372 4.59 22.53 21.96
C ASP A 372 3.22 22.27 22.64
N HIS A 373 2.12 22.39 21.89
CA HIS A 373 0.76 22.17 22.41
C HIS A 373 0.36 20.69 22.49
N LEU A 374 1.22 19.77 22.02
CA LEU A 374 1.03 18.33 22.05
C LEU A 374 2.27 17.67 22.69
N PRO A 375 2.49 17.81 24.00
CA PRO A 375 3.71 17.34 24.65
C PRO A 375 3.82 15.81 24.74
N GLU A 376 2.71 15.08 24.54
CA GLU A 376 2.61 13.62 24.57
C GLU A 376 2.05 13.09 23.24
N GLY A 377 2.15 11.77 23.02
CA GLY A 377 1.75 11.12 21.77
C GLY A 377 2.81 11.18 20.68
N ASN A 378 2.49 10.61 19.53
CA ASN A 378 3.44 10.38 18.44
C ASN A 378 3.42 11.52 17.40
N TYR A 379 3.35 12.77 17.83
CA TYR A 379 3.23 13.93 16.94
C TYR A 379 4.57 14.51 16.50
N ILE A 380 4.71 14.77 15.20
CA ILE A 380 5.84 15.49 14.62
C ILE A 380 5.30 16.65 13.78
N ALA A 381 5.82 17.86 14.03
CA ALA A 381 5.47 19.04 13.26
C ALA A 381 5.95 18.87 11.80
N PRO A 382 5.17 19.31 10.80
CA PRO A 382 5.60 19.40 9.40
C PRO A 382 6.97 20.06 9.28
N THR A 383 7.97 19.26 8.92
CA THR A 383 9.38 19.63 9.00
C THR A 383 9.95 19.85 7.61
N VAL A 384 10.57 21.00 7.40
CA VAL A 384 11.08 21.43 6.09
C VAL A 384 12.57 21.76 6.21
N PHE A 385 13.39 21.00 5.51
CA PHE A 385 14.82 21.28 5.35
C PHE A 385 15.10 21.77 3.93
N ALA A 386 15.80 22.89 3.82
CA ALA A 386 16.31 23.42 2.56
C ALA A 386 17.84 23.31 2.50
N ASP A 387 18.38 23.55 1.32
CA ASP A 387 19.83 23.52 1.04
C ASP A 387 20.44 22.15 1.37
N VAL A 388 19.66 21.08 1.17
CA VAL A 388 20.05 19.71 1.50
C VAL A 388 20.96 19.15 0.40
N ALA A 389 22.10 18.57 0.80
CA ALA A 389 23.03 17.97 -0.14
C ALA A 389 22.43 16.69 -0.79
N PRO A 390 22.72 16.40 -2.07
CA PRO A 390 22.16 15.23 -2.75
C PRO A 390 22.54 13.87 -2.14
N ASP A 391 23.62 13.81 -1.36
CA ASP A 391 24.11 12.61 -0.67
C ASP A 391 23.72 12.56 0.82
N ALA A 392 23.02 13.58 1.33
CA ALA A 392 22.53 13.62 2.70
C ALA A 392 21.56 12.46 3.00
N ARG A 393 21.58 11.94 4.22
CA ARG A 393 20.71 10.82 4.62
C ARG A 393 19.24 11.21 4.55
N ILE A 394 18.86 12.41 4.98
CA ILE A 394 17.46 12.87 4.85
C ILE A 394 17.01 13.02 3.39
N PHE A 395 17.95 13.08 2.44
CA PHE A 395 17.68 13.07 1.01
C PHE A 395 17.71 11.65 0.43
N GLN A 396 18.55 10.73 0.92
CA GLN A 396 18.71 9.39 0.35
C GLN A 396 17.81 8.31 0.98
N GLU A 397 17.49 8.43 2.26
CA GLU A 397 16.79 7.42 3.05
C GLU A 397 15.29 7.78 3.18
N GLU A 398 14.43 6.76 3.12
CA GLU A 398 13.00 6.92 3.37
C GLU A 398 12.75 7.16 4.87
N ILE A 399 12.21 8.33 5.19
CA ILE A 399 11.91 8.74 6.57
C ILE A 399 10.54 8.20 6.98
N PHE A 400 9.56 8.27 6.07
CA PHE A 400 8.18 7.84 6.26
C PHE A 400 7.46 8.62 7.38
N GLY A 401 7.65 9.93 7.40
CA GLY A 401 6.99 10.87 8.31
C GLY A 401 6.92 12.26 7.67
N PRO A 402 6.42 13.30 8.37
CA PRO A 402 6.08 14.58 7.77
C PRO A 402 7.34 15.46 7.65
N VAL A 403 8.31 15.00 6.87
CA VAL A 403 9.64 15.60 6.70
C VAL A 403 9.97 15.68 5.21
N VAL A 404 10.35 16.87 4.75
CA VAL A 404 10.76 17.11 3.36
C VAL A 404 12.17 17.70 3.28
N ALA A 405 12.90 17.29 2.25
CA ALA A 405 14.19 17.86 1.87
C ALA A 405 14.06 18.59 0.53
N ILE A 406 14.52 19.85 0.48
CA ILE A 406 14.48 20.71 -0.71
C ILE A 406 15.91 20.99 -1.19
N THR A 407 16.15 20.72 -2.47
CA THR A 407 17.45 20.90 -3.12
C THR A 407 17.26 21.64 -4.44
N PRO A 408 18.06 22.67 -4.73
CA PRO A 408 17.97 23.40 -5.98
C PRO A 408 18.68 22.67 -7.15
N PHE A 409 18.32 23.01 -8.39
CA PHE A 409 19.03 22.61 -9.62
C PHE A 409 19.14 23.76 -10.63
N GLU A 410 20.09 23.70 -11.57
CA GLU A 410 20.37 24.75 -12.55
C GLU A 410 19.77 24.51 -13.94
N ASN A 411 19.56 23.24 -14.33
CA ASN A 411 19.07 22.88 -15.67
C ASN A 411 18.40 21.49 -15.70
N ASP A 412 17.77 21.16 -16.84
CA ASP A 412 17.04 19.91 -17.08
C ASP A 412 17.90 18.65 -16.83
N ASP A 413 19.17 18.63 -17.26
CA ASP A 413 20.05 17.47 -17.11
C ASP A 413 20.42 17.22 -15.64
N GLU A 414 20.72 18.28 -14.90
CA GLU A 414 20.98 18.21 -13.46
C GLU A 414 19.74 17.78 -12.69
N ALA A 415 18.56 18.33 -13.02
CA ALA A 415 17.29 17.94 -12.40
C ALA A 415 17.03 16.44 -12.57
N LEU A 416 17.26 15.91 -13.78
CA LEU A 416 17.09 14.49 -14.06
C LEU A 416 18.10 13.62 -13.31
N ALA A 417 19.38 14.04 -13.29
CA ALA A 417 20.42 13.34 -12.55
C ALA A 417 20.09 13.27 -11.05
N LEU A 418 19.66 14.38 -10.44
CA LEU A 418 19.23 14.43 -9.05
C LEU A 418 17.97 13.61 -8.80
N ALA A 419 16.98 13.66 -9.70
CA ALA A 419 15.76 12.87 -9.59
C ALA A 419 16.06 11.36 -9.56
N ASN A 420 16.98 10.90 -10.41
CA ASN A 420 17.37 9.49 -10.51
C ASN A 420 18.45 9.07 -9.49
N ASN A 421 19.12 10.01 -8.82
CA ASN A 421 20.13 9.76 -7.78
C ASN A 421 19.51 9.24 -6.48
N THR A 422 18.94 8.04 -6.55
CA THR A 422 18.42 7.29 -5.42
C THR A 422 18.30 5.82 -5.82
N LYS A 423 18.39 4.92 -4.84
CA LYS A 423 18.14 3.48 -5.03
C LYS A 423 16.66 3.16 -5.31
N TYR A 424 15.76 4.08 -4.99
CA TYR A 424 14.31 3.93 -5.12
C TYR A 424 13.80 4.35 -6.51
N GLY A 425 12.56 3.96 -6.83
CA GLY A 425 11.93 4.27 -8.12
C GLY A 425 10.42 4.08 -8.10
N LEU A 426 9.73 4.52 -7.05
CA LEU A 426 8.28 4.34 -6.92
C LEU A 426 7.49 5.36 -7.74
N ALA A 427 7.59 6.64 -7.37
CA ALA A 427 6.82 7.73 -7.93
C ALA A 427 7.72 8.91 -8.32
N ALA A 428 7.26 9.76 -9.24
CA ALA A 428 7.85 11.06 -9.56
C ALA A 428 6.75 12.09 -9.90
N TYR A 429 6.95 13.34 -9.52
CA TYR A 429 6.05 14.46 -9.81
C TYR A 429 6.81 15.55 -10.54
N ILE A 430 6.36 15.96 -11.72
CA ILE A 430 7.05 16.95 -12.56
C ILE A 430 6.13 18.13 -12.82
N TRP A 431 6.59 19.33 -12.50
CA TRP A 431 5.86 20.59 -12.65
C TRP A 431 6.56 21.48 -13.67
N THR A 432 5.92 21.70 -14.82
CA THR A 432 6.41 22.53 -15.93
C THR A 432 5.27 22.79 -16.93
N GLN A 433 5.27 23.95 -17.58
CA GLN A 433 4.32 24.25 -18.65
C GLN A 433 4.85 23.85 -20.05
N ASN A 434 6.13 23.48 -20.13
CA ASN A 434 6.74 23.01 -21.37
C ASN A 434 6.39 21.54 -21.65
N LEU A 435 5.55 21.30 -22.66
CA LEU A 435 5.12 19.97 -23.08
C LEU A 435 6.28 19.06 -23.49
N THR A 436 7.29 19.60 -24.19
CA THR A 436 8.43 18.81 -24.67
C THR A 436 9.28 18.35 -23.49
N ARG A 437 9.53 19.24 -22.53
CA ARG A 437 10.21 18.91 -21.28
C ARG A 437 9.42 17.87 -20.49
N ALA A 438 8.13 18.11 -20.26
CA ALA A 438 7.28 17.19 -19.50
C ALA A 438 7.32 15.76 -20.08
N HIS A 439 7.18 15.65 -21.41
CA HIS A 439 7.25 14.36 -22.09
C HIS A 439 8.63 13.71 -21.93
N ASN A 440 9.70 14.40 -22.32
CA ASN A 440 11.06 13.84 -22.29
C ASN A 440 11.50 13.49 -20.86
N PHE A 441 11.22 14.34 -19.87
CA PHE A 441 11.56 14.09 -18.48
C PHE A 441 10.81 12.85 -17.95
N SER A 442 9.51 12.72 -18.26
CA SER A 442 8.73 11.54 -17.83
C SER A 442 9.22 10.22 -18.41
N GLN A 443 9.83 10.23 -19.60
CA GLN A 443 10.40 9.04 -20.22
C GLN A 443 11.77 8.65 -19.63
N ASN A 444 12.49 9.59 -19.02
CA ASN A 444 13.85 9.37 -18.54
C ASN A 444 13.97 9.31 -17.01
N VAL A 445 12.95 9.78 -16.27
CA VAL A 445 12.91 9.59 -14.82
C VAL A 445 12.64 8.12 -14.49
N GLU A 446 13.45 7.56 -13.61
CA GLU A 446 13.41 6.14 -13.26
C GLU A 446 12.41 5.91 -12.11
N ALA A 447 11.12 6.03 -12.43
CA ALA A 447 10.02 5.79 -11.51
C ALA A 447 8.91 4.97 -12.19
N GLY A 448 8.24 4.09 -11.44
CA GLY A 448 7.13 3.29 -11.97
C GLY A 448 5.86 4.10 -12.23
N MET A 449 5.69 5.23 -11.54
CA MET A 449 4.58 6.16 -11.72
C MET A 449 5.07 7.60 -11.84
N VAL A 450 4.56 8.33 -12.83
CA VAL A 450 4.95 9.72 -13.09
C VAL A 450 3.70 10.58 -13.24
N TRP A 451 3.59 11.63 -12.44
CA TRP A 451 2.54 12.64 -12.56
C TRP A 451 3.13 13.94 -13.12
N LEU A 452 2.47 14.48 -14.14
CA LEU A 452 2.80 15.77 -14.74
C LEU A 452 1.75 16.79 -14.31
N ASN A 453 2.17 17.89 -13.67
CA ASN A 453 1.28 18.96 -13.20
C ASN A 453 0.08 18.43 -12.38
N SER A 454 0.33 17.43 -11.54
CA SER A 454 -0.69 16.75 -10.74
C SER A 454 -0.08 16.18 -9.46
N HIS A 455 -0.94 15.90 -8.48
CA HIS A 455 -0.59 15.10 -7.31
C HIS A 455 -0.98 13.63 -7.55
N ASN A 456 -0.83 12.77 -6.53
CA ASN A 456 -1.16 11.34 -6.62
C ASN A 456 -2.68 11.09 -6.78
N VAL A 457 -3.19 11.32 -7.99
CA VAL A 457 -4.51 10.91 -8.44
C VAL A 457 -4.35 9.59 -9.17
N ARG A 458 -4.96 8.52 -8.64
CA ARG A 458 -4.83 7.15 -9.15
C ARG A 458 -6.12 6.64 -9.79
N ASP A 459 -6.03 6.25 -11.06
CA ASP A 459 -7.03 5.46 -11.76
C ASP A 459 -6.80 3.95 -11.50
N LEU A 460 -7.87 3.17 -11.28
CA LEU A 460 -7.74 1.73 -11.01
C LEU A 460 -7.25 0.90 -12.19
N ARG A 461 -7.40 1.42 -13.40
CA ARG A 461 -7.00 0.75 -14.64
C ARG A 461 -5.50 0.83 -14.87
N THR A 462 -4.82 1.81 -14.25
CA THR A 462 -3.39 1.99 -14.39
C THR A 462 -2.61 1.10 -13.42
N PRO A 463 -1.44 0.58 -13.82
CA PRO A 463 -0.56 -0.14 -12.90
C PRO A 463 -0.03 0.81 -11.82
N PHE A 464 0.20 0.25 -10.64
CA PHE A 464 0.88 0.84 -9.50
C PHE A 464 2.04 -0.09 -9.16
N GLY A 465 3.25 0.43 -9.07
CA GLY A 465 4.43 -0.40 -8.87
C GLY A 465 5.70 0.42 -8.89
N GLY A 466 6.72 -0.03 -8.18
CA GLY A 466 8.03 0.59 -8.18
C GLY A 466 9.02 -0.13 -9.11
N VAL A 467 10.01 0.63 -9.60
CA VAL A 467 11.24 0.07 -10.20
C VAL A 467 12.40 0.12 -9.19
N LYS A 468 13.56 -0.44 -9.55
CA LYS A 468 14.76 -0.52 -8.69
C LYS A 468 14.44 -1.17 -7.34
N ALA A 469 14.81 -0.54 -6.21
CA ALA A 469 14.56 -1.06 -4.86
C ALA A 469 13.13 -0.77 -4.35
N SER A 470 12.28 -0.10 -5.14
CA SER A 470 10.90 0.20 -4.75
C SER A 470 9.91 -0.92 -5.08
N GLY A 471 10.31 -1.98 -5.77
CA GLY A 471 9.40 -3.10 -5.97
C GLY A 471 9.78 -4.09 -7.06
N LEU A 472 8.92 -5.09 -7.18
CA LEU A 472 8.89 -6.09 -8.24
C LEU A 472 7.44 -6.45 -8.53
N GLY A 473 7.03 -6.38 -9.79
CA GLY A 473 5.64 -6.59 -10.17
C GLY A 473 4.84 -5.28 -10.14
N HIS A 474 3.52 -5.39 -10.26
CA HIS A 474 2.61 -4.25 -10.21
C HIS A 474 1.27 -4.68 -9.60
N GLU A 475 0.70 -3.80 -8.80
CA GLU A 475 -0.69 -3.82 -8.36
C GLU A 475 -1.57 -2.93 -9.23
N GLY A 476 -2.88 -3.19 -9.25
CA GLY A 476 -3.84 -2.47 -10.09
C GLY A 476 -3.87 -2.89 -11.55
N GLY A 477 -4.96 -2.50 -12.22
CA GLY A 477 -5.21 -2.81 -13.61
C GLY A 477 -5.22 -4.32 -13.93
N TYR A 478 -4.98 -4.63 -15.20
CA TYR A 478 -4.88 -6.00 -15.69
C TYR A 478 -3.61 -6.72 -15.18
N ARG A 479 -2.58 -5.96 -14.75
CA ARG A 479 -1.31 -6.52 -14.29
C ARG A 479 -1.45 -7.33 -12.99
N SER A 480 -2.37 -6.96 -12.11
CA SER A 480 -2.68 -7.79 -10.95
C SER A 480 -3.17 -9.19 -11.33
N ILE A 481 -3.96 -9.31 -12.41
CA ILE A 481 -4.45 -10.63 -12.85
C ILE A 481 -3.28 -11.52 -13.27
N ASP A 482 -2.26 -10.96 -13.94
CA ASP A 482 -1.07 -11.71 -14.35
C ASP A 482 -0.32 -12.30 -13.15
N PHE A 483 -0.23 -11.59 -12.03
CA PHE A 483 0.45 -12.09 -10.84
C PHE A 483 -0.30 -13.26 -10.18
N TYR A 484 -1.63 -13.22 -10.18
CA TYR A 484 -2.47 -14.22 -9.50
C TYR A 484 -2.86 -15.41 -10.41
N THR A 485 -2.36 -15.48 -11.64
CA THR A 485 -2.74 -16.54 -12.59
C THR A 485 -1.57 -17.13 -13.36
N ASP A 486 -1.62 -18.44 -13.59
CA ASP A 486 -0.74 -19.12 -14.54
C ASP A 486 -1.35 -19.08 -15.94
N GLN A 487 -0.47 -18.97 -16.95
CA GLN A 487 -0.83 -19.06 -18.35
C GLN A 487 -0.37 -20.41 -18.92
N GLN A 488 -1.32 -21.29 -19.21
CA GLN A 488 -1.05 -22.58 -19.86
C GLN A 488 -1.26 -22.47 -21.38
N ALA A 489 -0.20 -22.58 -22.16
CA ALA A 489 -0.33 -22.73 -23.61
C ALA A 489 -0.91 -24.11 -23.97
N VAL A 490 -2.01 -24.12 -24.71
CA VAL A 490 -2.65 -25.33 -25.22
C VAL A 490 -2.52 -25.37 -26.74
N HIS A 491 -2.09 -26.51 -27.25
CA HIS A 491 -1.78 -26.71 -28.67
C HIS A 491 -2.62 -27.87 -29.23
N ILE A 492 -3.42 -27.60 -30.26
CA ILE A 492 -4.28 -28.61 -30.91
C ILE A 492 -3.87 -28.72 -32.38
N SER A 493 -3.32 -29.89 -32.76
CA SER A 493 -3.11 -30.23 -34.17
C SER A 493 -4.46 -30.39 -34.87
N LEU A 494 -4.61 -29.71 -36.01
CA LEU A 494 -5.82 -29.75 -36.83
C LEU A 494 -5.73 -30.75 -37.99
N GLY A 495 -4.55 -31.33 -38.24
CA GLY A 495 -4.29 -32.31 -39.29
C GLY A 495 -3.64 -33.60 -38.77
N THR A 496 -3.27 -34.49 -39.69
CA THR A 496 -2.50 -35.69 -39.39
C THR A 496 -1.18 -35.30 -38.72
N VAL A 497 -0.92 -35.84 -37.54
CA VAL A 497 0.32 -35.56 -36.80
C VAL A 497 1.52 -36.03 -37.61
N HIS A 498 2.37 -35.08 -38.03
CA HIS A 498 3.63 -35.37 -38.72
C HIS A 498 4.77 -35.42 -37.70
N THR A 499 5.10 -36.63 -37.23
CA THR A 499 6.25 -36.88 -36.36
C THR A 499 7.32 -37.65 -37.14
N PRO A 500 8.54 -37.11 -37.30
CA PRO A 500 9.66 -37.88 -37.84
C PRO A 500 9.84 -39.19 -37.07
N LYS A 501 9.97 -40.30 -37.79
CA LYS A 501 10.24 -41.61 -37.17
C LYS A 501 11.74 -41.83 -37.11
N PHE A 502 12.34 -41.69 -35.93
CA PHE A 502 13.73 -42.08 -35.71
C PHE A 502 13.82 -43.57 -35.34
N GLY A 503 14.71 -44.31 -36.02
CA GLY A 503 14.98 -45.74 -35.74
C GLY A 503 13.92 -46.74 -36.24
N ALA A 504 13.08 -46.35 -37.20
CA ALA A 504 11.99 -47.15 -37.75
C ALA A 504 12.27 -47.69 -39.16
#